data_AF-A0A7S0G1S7-F1
#
_entry.id   AF-A0A7S0G1S7-F1
#
_cell.length_a   1.000
_cell.length_b   1.000
_cell.length_c   1.000
_cell.angle_alpha   90.00
_cell.angle_beta   90.00
_cell.angle_gamma   90.00
#
_symmetry.space_group_name_H-M   'P 1'
#
loop_
_entity.id
_entity.type
_entity.pdbx_description
1 polymer ?
#
loop_
_entity_poly.entity_id
_entity_poly.type
_entity_poly.pdbx_seq_one_letter_code
_entity_poly.pdbx_strand_id
1 'polypeptide(L)'
;MDIGFCSPSRGQISSWRGSESRRCVRMTVLRTSNRSAGAEPAIIEKLHEDYMKPGVLSLAAGVSYMKPPQDCLSEALEAVLKSDSADPHRYGDVVGDKDLLQVIRRKLETVNKLRGQEIMVTAGANQAF
;
A
#
# COMPACT_ATOMS: atom_id res chain seq x y z
N MET A 1 38.99 1.02 11.50
CA MET A 1 38.26 0.61 12.72
C MET A 1 37.23 -0.40 12.29
N ASP A 2 37.48 -1.65 12.65
CA ASP A 2 36.63 -2.81 12.37
C ASP A 2 35.31 -2.75 13.14
N ILE A 3 34.23 -3.16 12.47
CA ILE A 3 33.24 -4.07 13.07
C ILE A 3 32.77 -5.03 11.94
N GLY A 4 33.04 -6.34 12.09
CA GLY A 4 32.56 -7.44 11.22
C GLY A 4 31.10 -7.82 11.55
N PHE A 5 30.49 -8.92 11.09
CA PHE A 5 30.84 -10.08 10.25
C PHE A 5 29.49 -10.80 9.98
N CYS A 6 29.35 -11.59 8.92
CA CYS A 6 28.53 -12.81 9.02
C CYS A 6 29.16 -13.94 8.20
N SER A 7 29.63 -14.94 8.92
CA SER A 7 30.30 -16.14 8.46
C SER A 7 29.26 -17.15 7.97
N PRO A 8 29.46 -17.83 6.83
CA PRO A 8 28.80 -19.10 6.60
C PRO A 8 29.49 -20.16 7.47
N SER A 9 28.71 -20.80 8.34
CA SER A 9 29.10 -21.91 9.22
C SER A 9 29.79 -23.04 8.46
N ARG A 10 30.83 -23.62 9.08
CA ARG A 10 31.49 -24.85 8.62
C ARG A 10 30.52 -26.04 8.68
N GLY A 11 29.95 -26.38 7.54
CA GLY A 11 29.23 -27.63 7.28
C GLY A 11 29.40 -27.99 5.81
N GLN A 12 29.89 -29.20 5.56
CA GLN A 12 30.30 -29.76 4.26
C GLN A 12 29.37 -29.42 3.07
N ILE A 13 29.92 -28.81 2.02
CA ILE A 13 29.60 -29.16 0.63
C ILE A 13 30.92 -29.15 -0.15
N SER A 14 31.46 -30.35 -0.35
CA SER A 14 32.58 -30.61 -1.24
C SER A 14 32.20 -30.32 -2.69
N SER A 15 33.16 -29.74 -3.41
CA SER A 15 33.29 -29.65 -4.88
C SER A 15 32.21 -28.90 -5.66
N TRP A 16 32.40 -27.59 -5.81
CA TRP A 16 32.14 -26.89 -7.08
C TRP A 16 33.36 -26.04 -7.43
N ARG A 17 34.19 -26.53 -8.37
CA ARG A 17 35.18 -25.71 -9.08
C ARG A 17 34.41 -24.95 -10.18
N GLY A 18 33.85 -23.80 -9.83
CA GLY A 18 33.41 -22.80 -10.78
C GLY A 18 34.27 -21.56 -10.58
N SER A 19 35.08 -21.20 -11.57
CA SER A 19 35.76 -19.91 -11.62
C SER A 19 34.75 -18.80 -11.89
N GLU A 20 33.90 -18.49 -10.92
CA GLU A 20 33.03 -17.33 -11.00
C GLU A 20 33.81 -16.11 -10.52
N SER A 21 34.32 -15.38 -11.50
CA SER A 21 34.63 -13.96 -11.38
C SER A 21 33.49 -13.30 -10.61
N ARG A 22 33.75 -12.97 -9.34
CA ARG A 22 32.85 -12.14 -8.54
C ARG A 22 32.81 -10.79 -9.20
N ARG A 23 31.91 -10.63 -10.17
CA ARG A 23 31.61 -9.36 -10.79
C ARG A 23 31.06 -8.50 -9.67
N CYS A 24 31.91 -7.67 -9.09
CA CYS A 24 31.52 -6.63 -8.16
C CYS A 24 30.54 -5.74 -8.92
N VAL A 25 29.25 -5.96 -8.71
CA VAL A 25 28.22 -5.06 -9.22
C VAL A 25 28.40 -3.80 -8.40
N ARG A 26 29.07 -2.82 -9.01
CA ARG A 26 29.22 -1.48 -8.45
C ARG A 26 27.80 -0.91 -8.39
N MET A 27 27.16 -0.98 -7.22
CA MET A 27 25.86 -0.34 -7.00
C MET A 27 26.08 1.17 -7.18
N THR A 28 25.75 1.67 -8.36
CA THR A 28 25.62 3.10 -8.58
C THR A 28 24.44 3.54 -7.75
N VAL A 29 24.69 4.33 -6.70
CA VAL A 29 23.64 4.96 -5.92
C VAL A 29 22.85 5.85 -6.88
N LEU A 30 21.61 5.46 -7.16
CA LEU A 30 20.73 6.23 -8.02
C LEU A 30 20.33 7.50 -7.27
N ARG A 31 20.63 8.66 -7.87
CA ARG A 31 20.24 9.95 -7.32
C ARG A 31 18.76 10.16 -7.54
N THR A 32 18.05 10.60 -6.50
CA THR A 32 16.64 10.97 -6.61
C THR A 32 16.45 12.23 -7.46
N SER A 33 15.29 12.35 -8.11
CA SER A 33 14.95 13.56 -8.86
C SER A 33 14.75 14.75 -7.93
N ASN A 34 15.00 15.97 -8.41
CA ASN A 34 14.83 17.20 -7.62
C ASN A 34 13.42 17.36 -7.02
N ARG A 35 12.37 16.90 -7.70
CA ARG A 35 10.98 16.90 -7.19
C ARG A 35 10.75 16.03 -5.94
N SER A 36 11.70 15.15 -5.63
CA SER A 36 11.68 14.25 -4.47
C SER A 36 12.93 14.44 -3.60
N ALA A 37 13.75 15.45 -3.91
CA ALA A 37 14.96 15.72 -3.15
C ALA A 37 14.57 16.25 -1.77
N GLY A 38 15.09 15.62 -0.72
CA GLY A 38 14.77 15.99 0.66
C GLY A 38 13.41 15.50 1.15
N ALA A 39 12.71 14.64 0.40
CA ALA A 39 11.53 13.97 0.92
C ALA A 39 11.96 13.01 2.05
N GLU A 40 11.53 13.30 3.28
CA GLU A 40 11.74 12.41 4.41
C GLU A 40 10.72 11.25 4.38
N PRO A 41 11.08 10.07 4.90
CA PRO A 41 10.14 8.96 5.03
C PRO A 41 8.96 9.35 5.93
N ALA A 42 7.80 8.75 5.65
CA ALA A 42 6.59 9.06 6.39
C ALA A 42 6.74 8.65 7.86
N ILE A 43 6.37 9.55 8.78
CA ILE A 43 6.53 9.29 10.22
C ILE A 43 5.77 8.04 10.69
N ILE A 44 4.66 7.71 10.03
CA ILE A 44 3.85 6.53 10.35
C ILE A 44 4.62 5.22 10.12
N GLU A 45 5.55 5.19 9.16
CA GLU A 45 6.40 4.03 8.89
C GLU A 45 7.34 3.79 10.08
N LYS A 46 8.04 4.84 10.52
CA LYS A 46 8.91 4.79 11.70
C LYS A 46 8.13 4.37 12.95
N LEU A 47 6.94 4.95 13.16
CA LEU A 47 6.09 4.61 14.30
C LEU A 47 5.67 3.14 14.27
N HIS A 48 5.36 2.60 13.10
CA HIS A 48 4.97 1.20 12.95
C HIS A 48 6.15 0.27 13.27
N GLU A 49 7.32 0.51 12.68
CA GLU A 49 8.52 -0.30 12.89
C GLU A 49 8.98 -0.31 14.36
N ASP A 50 9.01 0.86 15.00
CA ASP A 50 9.58 0.99 16.33
C ASP A 50 8.62 0.53 17.44
N TYR A 51 7.30 0.75 17.26
CA TYR A 51 6.33 0.67 18.36
C TYR A 51 5.18 -0.31 18.16
N MET A 52 4.89 -0.79 16.95
CA MET A 52 3.80 -1.76 16.74
C MET A 52 4.26 -3.19 17.04
N LYS A 53 4.36 -3.50 18.34
CA LYS A 53 4.78 -4.80 18.87
C LYS A 53 3.65 -5.47 19.65
N PRO A 54 3.61 -6.82 19.72
CA PRO A 54 2.64 -7.52 20.56
C PRO A 54 2.64 -7.01 22.00
N GLY A 55 1.45 -6.76 22.55
CA GLY A 55 1.29 -6.21 23.91
C GLY A 55 1.37 -4.69 24.00
N VAL A 56 1.64 -3.96 22.91
CA VAL A 56 1.58 -2.50 22.88
C VAL A 56 0.18 -2.06 22.43
N LEU A 57 -0.48 -1.25 23.25
CA LEU A 57 -1.72 -0.55 22.87
C LEU A 57 -1.35 0.72 22.10
N SER A 58 -1.60 0.73 20.79
CA SER A 58 -1.36 1.91 19.97
C SER A 58 -2.58 2.82 19.92
N LEU A 59 -2.37 4.09 20.29
CA LEU A 59 -3.33 5.19 20.14
C LEU A 59 -2.90 6.19 19.05
N ALA A 60 -1.76 5.94 18.41
CA ALA A 60 -1.15 6.86 17.44
C ALA A 60 -1.73 6.69 16.02
N ALA A 61 -2.24 5.50 15.70
CA ALA A 61 -2.81 5.24 14.38
C ALA A 61 -4.22 5.83 14.30
N GLY A 62 -4.47 6.67 13.29
CA GLY A 62 -5.79 7.25 12.98
C GLY A 62 -6.76 6.25 12.36
N VAL A 63 -6.73 4.99 12.78
CA VAL A 63 -7.61 3.92 12.29
C VAL A 63 -8.59 3.50 13.38
N SER A 64 -9.82 3.20 12.99
CA SER A 64 -10.85 2.77 13.93
C SER A 64 -10.50 1.41 14.55
N TYR A 65 -10.66 1.28 15.87
CA TYR A 65 -10.61 -0.01 16.56
C TYR A 65 -11.91 -0.81 16.39
N MET A 66 -13.00 -0.15 16.01
CA MET A 66 -14.29 -0.79 15.77
C MET A 66 -14.31 -1.44 14.39
N LYS A 67 -14.94 -2.63 14.32
CA LYS A 67 -15.20 -3.32 13.06
C LYS A 67 -16.14 -2.48 12.18
N PRO A 68 -15.98 -2.52 10.84
CA PRO A 68 -16.94 -1.92 9.94
C PRO A 68 -18.30 -2.65 10.02
N PRO A 69 -19.40 -2.02 9.56
CA PRO A 69 -20.71 -2.67 9.48
C PRO A 69 -20.64 -4.00 8.71
N GLN A 70 -21.32 -5.02 9.23
CA GLN A 70 -21.21 -6.38 8.71
C GLN A 70 -21.68 -6.48 7.25
N ASP A 71 -22.75 -5.75 6.91
CA ASP A 71 -23.31 -5.71 5.55
C ASP A 71 -22.29 -5.20 4.52
N CYS A 72 -21.45 -4.22 4.90
CA CYS A 72 -20.39 -3.71 4.03
C CYS A 72 -19.29 -4.75 3.79
N LEU A 73 -18.95 -5.53 4.82
CA LEU A 73 -17.95 -6.60 4.69
C LEU A 73 -18.46 -7.74 3.80
N SER A 74 -19.73 -8.14 3.98
CA SER A 74 -20.33 -9.17 3.13
C SER A 74 -20.42 -8.73 1.68
N GLU A 75 -20.87 -7.51 1.42
CA GLU A 75 -20.99 -6.98 0.05
C GLU A 75 -19.63 -6.91 -0.65
N ALA A 76 -18.61 -6.41 0.04
CA ALA A 76 -17.26 -6.34 -0.50
C ALA A 76 -16.70 -7.74 -0.81
N LEU A 77 -16.94 -8.72 0.08
CA LEU A 77 -16.51 -10.10 -0.13
C LEU A 77 -17.24 -10.74 -1.31
N GLU A 78 -18.56 -10.54 -1.40
CA GLU A 78 -19.36 -11.05 -2.51
C GLU A 78 -18.93 -10.45 -3.85
N ALA A 79 -18.69 -9.13 -3.90
CA ALA A 79 -18.22 -8.45 -5.11
C ALA A 79 -16.88 -9.00 -5.62
N VAL A 80 -15.98 -9.40 -4.71
CA VAL A 80 -14.69 -10.00 -5.07
C VAL A 80 -14.82 -11.47 -5.46
N LEU A 81 -15.70 -12.23 -4.81
CA LEU A 81 -15.79 -13.69 -4.95
C LEU A 81 -16.79 -14.17 -6.01
N LYS A 82 -17.92 -13.49 -6.21
CA LYS A 82 -19.01 -13.92 -7.12
C LYS A 82 -18.79 -13.53 -8.58
N SER A 83 -17.59 -13.11 -8.95
CA SER A 83 -17.26 -12.73 -10.32
C SER A 83 -17.09 -13.95 -11.23
N ASP A 84 -18.18 -14.68 -11.52
CA ASP A 84 -18.25 -15.65 -12.62
C ASP A 84 -18.20 -14.93 -13.99
N SER A 85 -18.56 -13.64 -14.01
CA SER A 85 -18.22 -12.70 -15.07
C SER A 85 -16.96 -11.94 -14.66
N ALA A 86 -15.97 -11.90 -15.56
CA ALA A 86 -14.65 -11.33 -15.35
C ALA A 86 -14.60 -9.80 -15.08
N ASP A 87 -15.67 -9.17 -14.61
CA ASP A 87 -15.85 -7.71 -14.68
C ASP A 87 -15.12 -6.90 -13.57
N PRO A 88 -15.18 -7.24 -12.26
CA PRO A 88 -14.58 -6.38 -11.22
C PRO A 88 -13.04 -6.44 -11.18
N HIS A 89 -12.44 -7.45 -11.81
CA HIS A 89 -10.99 -7.63 -11.88
C HIS A 89 -10.38 -7.06 -13.16
N ARG A 90 -11.21 -6.55 -14.08
CA ARG A 90 -10.77 -5.90 -15.32
C ARG A 90 -10.67 -4.40 -15.13
N TYR A 91 -10.01 -3.74 -16.08
CA TYR A 91 -10.03 -2.29 -16.14
C TYR A 91 -11.46 -1.78 -16.34
N GLY A 92 -11.88 -0.88 -15.44
CA GLY A 92 -13.13 -0.15 -15.54
C GLY A 92 -12.95 1.26 -16.11
N ASP A 93 -13.95 2.11 -15.87
CA ASP A 93 -13.92 3.52 -16.25
C ASP A 93 -12.84 4.29 -15.47
N VAL A 94 -12.19 5.25 -16.13
CA VAL A 94 -11.07 6.03 -15.57
C VAL A 94 -11.54 6.92 -14.44
N VAL A 95 -12.78 7.44 -14.51
CA VAL A 95 -13.32 8.34 -13.49
C VAL A 95 -13.85 7.61 -12.25
N GLY A 96 -14.04 6.30 -12.35
CA GLY A 96 -14.59 5.45 -11.29
C GLY A 96 -15.82 4.66 -11.71
N ASP A 97 -16.19 3.69 -10.87
CA ASP A 97 -17.37 2.86 -11.09
C ASP A 97 -18.66 3.69 -11.16
N LYS A 98 -19.55 3.36 -12.11
CA LYS A 98 -20.74 4.17 -12.42
C LYS A 98 -21.77 4.16 -11.29
N ASP A 99 -21.98 3.00 -10.67
CA ASP A 99 -22.95 2.85 -9.59
C ASP A 99 -22.44 3.58 -8.34
N LEU A 100 -21.14 3.47 -8.05
CA LEU A 100 -20.49 4.23 -6.99
C LEU A 100 -20.61 5.74 -7.22
N LEU A 101 -20.35 6.24 -8.43
CA LEU A 101 -20.47 7.65 -8.78
C LEU A 101 -21.89 8.18 -8.57
N GLN A 102 -22.92 7.39 -8.92
CA GLN A 102 -24.31 7.76 -8.69
C GLN A 102 -24.64 7.87 -7.20
N VAL A 103 -24.16 6.93 -6.38
CA VAL A 103 -24.35 6.94 -4.92
C VAL A 103 -23.65 8.13 -4.29
N ILE A 104 -22.40 8.42 -4.67
CA ILE A 104 -21.66 9.58 -4.18
C ILE A 104 -22.39 10.88 -4.54
N ARG A 105 -22.84 11.03 -5.80
CA ARG A 105 -23.59 12.20 -6.24
C ARG A 105 -24.85 12.41 -5.39
N ARG A 106 -25.64 11.36 -5.19
CA ARG A 106 -26.83 11.42 -4.34
C ARG A 106 -26.50 11.86 -2.91
N LYS A 107 -25.44 11.31 -2.31
CA LYS A 107 -25.00 11.67 -0.96
C LYS A 107 -24.54 13.13 -0.90
N LEU A 108 -23.81 13.62 -1.89
CA LEU A 108 -23.37 15.01 -1.97
C LEU A 108 -24.57 15.97 -2.06
N GLU A 109 -25.58 15.65 -2.86
CA GLU A 109 -26.77 16.50 -3.03
C GLU A 109 -27.68 16.48 -1.79
N THR A 110 -27.92 15.30 -1.22
CA THR A 110 -28.91 15.12 -0.15
C THR A 110 -28.35 15.43 1.23
N VAL A 111 -27.12 14.98 1.52
CA VAL A 111 -26.48 15.13 2.84
C VAL A 111 -25.61 16.36 2.87
N ASN A 112 -24.72 16.54 1.87
CA ASN A 112 -23.78 17.66 1.87
C ASN A 112 -24.34 18.95 1.26
N LYS A 113 -25.53 18.90 0.62
CA LYS A 113 -26.16 20.03 -0.07
C LYS A 113 -25.29 20.65 -1.17
N LEU A 114 -24.43 19.85 -1.79
CA LEU A 114 -23.56 20.25 -2.90
C LEU A 114 -24.17 19.76 -4.22
N ARG A 115 -24.27 20.66 -5.22
CA ARG A 115 -24.84 20.36 -6.54
C ARG A 115 -23.86 20.79 -7.65
N GLY A 116 -23.98 20.16 -8.81
CA GLY A 116 -23.22 20.52 -10.01
C GLY A 116 -21.73 20.20 -9.96
N GLN A 117 -21.29 19.34 -9.04
CA GLN A 117 -19.89 18.93 -8.94
C GLN A 117 -19.59 17.78 -9.90
N GLU A 118 -18.44 17.85 -10.56
CA GLU A 118 -17.82 16.70 -11.20
C GLU A 118 -17.15 15.83 -10.14
N ILE A 119 -17.20 14.51 -10.32
CA ILE A 119 -16.75 13.53 -9.32
C ILE A 119 -15.79 12.57 -10.01
N MET A 120 -14.64 12.34 -9.36
CA MET A 120 -13.67 11.33 -9.74
C MET A 120 -13.30 10.50 -8.50
N VAL A 121 -13.21 9.19 -8.67
CA VAL A 121 -12.79 8.26 -7.62
C VAL A 121 -11.28 8.08 -7.70
N THR A 122 -10.62 8.13 -6.55
CA THR A 122 -9.17 7.90 -6.40
C THR A 122 -8.91 6.76 -5.43
N ALA A 123 -7.68 6.27 -5.38
CA ALA A 123 -7.19 5.32 -4.38
C ALA A 123 -7.01 6.00 -3.00
N GLY A 124 -8.13 6.46 -2.44
CA GLY A 124 -8.19 7.16 -1.16
C GLY A 124 -7.90 8.66 -1.25
N ALA A 125 -8.15 9.34 -0.14
CA ALA A 125 -8.05 10.79 -0.03
C ALA A 125 -6.61 11.32 -0.26
N ASN A 126 -5.58 10.52 0.07
CA ASN A 126 -4.19 10.93 -0.12
C ASN A 126 -3.81 11.08 -1.60
N GLN A 127 -4.44 10.33 -2.50
CA GLN A 127 -4.22 10.51 -3.95
C GLN A 127 -5.08 11.65 -4.52
N ALA A 128 -6.17 12.01 -3.84
CA ALA A 128 -7.02 13.12 -4.26
C ALA A 128 -6.40 14.50 -3.96
N PHE A 129 -5.44 14.56 -3.03
CA PHE A 129 -4.66 15.74 -2.69
C PHE A 129 -3.47 15.90 -3.67
#